data_AF-A0A2D2D7B8-F1
#
_entry.id   AF-A0A2D2D7B8-F1
#
_cell.length_a   1.000
_cell.length_b   1.000
_cell.length_c   1.000
_cell.angle_alpha   90.00
_cell.angle_beta   90.00
_cell.angle_gamma   90.00
#
_symmetry.space_group_name_H-M   'P 1'
#
loop_
_entity.id
_entity.type
_entity.pdbx_description
1 polymer ?
#
loop_
_entity_poly.entity_id
_entity_poly.type
_entity_poly.pdbx_seq_one_letter_code
_entity_poly.pdbx_strand_id
1 'polypeptide(L)'
;MSESPIHAQECRSAFKLYSEDGKRAADVLEFRNGETYLDEQEWVEGTTFKNRHFGRLVGPFASPADAEKFIVSTPWFQGSRA
;
A
#
# COMPACT_ATOMS: atom_id res chain seq x y z
N MET A 1 11.52 24.02 1.36
CA MET A 1 11.41 22.72 2.02
C MET A 1 10.42 21.92 1.17
N SER A 2 10.82 21.48 -0.04
CA SER A 2 11.44 20.18 -0.34
C SER A 2 10.50 19.01 -0.07
N GLU A 3 9.48 18.85 -0.91
CA GLU A 3 8.74 17.59 -1.06
C GLU A 3 9.03 17.02 -2.45
N SER A 4 9.59 15.82 -2.46
CA SER A 4 10.21 15.14 -3.60
C SER A 4 9.19 14.79 -4.70
N PRO A 5 9.56 14.85 -5.99
CA PRO A 5 8.63 14.58 -7.08
C PRO A 5 8.48 13.07 -7.28
N ILE A 6 7.45 12.48 -6.67
CA ILE A 6 6.80 11.28 -7.22
C ILE A 6 5.75 11.71 -8.29
N HIS A 7 5.94 12.89 -8.89
CA HIS A 7 5.16 13.37 -10.02
C HIS A 7 5.87 12.97 -11.31
N ALA A 8 5.37 11.91 -11.96
CA ALA A 8 5.27 11.76 -13.43
C ALA A 8 5.24 10.30 -13.91
N GLN A 9 5.11 9.31 -13.03
CA GLN A 9 4.55 8.02 -13.46
C GLN A 9 3.10 7.98 -12.99
N GLU A 10 2.20 8.12 -13.94
CA GLU A 10 0.78 7.88 -13.72
C GLU A 10 0.61 6.42 -13.28
N CYS A 11 0.46 6.22 -11.98
CA CYS A 11 -0.05 4.97 -11.44
C CYS A 11 -1.56 5.11 -11.25
N ARG A 12 -2.26 3.98 -11.32
CA ARG A 12 -3.67 3.89 -10.95
C ARG A 12 -3.80 3.00 -9.73
N SER A 13 -4.76 3.31 -8.86
CA SER A 13 -5.22 2.35 -7.87
C SER A 13 -5.96 1.23 -8.60
N ALA A 14 -5.43 0.01 -8.53
CA ALA A 14 -6.09 -1.18 -9.05
C ALA A 14 -7.26 -1.57 -8.12
N PHE A 15 -6.99 -1.59 -6.80
CA PHE A 15 -7.96 -1.78 -5.74
C PHE A 15 -7.32 -1.47 -4.39
N LYS A 16 -8.16 -1.33 -3.36
CA LYS A 16 -7.74 -1.10 -1.97
C LYS A 16 -8.26 -2.21 -1.06
N LEU A 17 -7.39 -2.71 -0.21
CA LEU A 17 -7.70 -3.71 0.81
C LEU A 17 -7.69 -3.07 2.19
N TYR A 18 -8.50 -3.62 3.09
CA TYR A 18 -8.51 -3.26 4.50
C TYR A 18 -8.29 -4.52 5.34
N SER A 19 -7.58 -4.38 6.46
CA SER A 19 -7.49 -5.45 7.45
C SER A 19 -8.85 -5.74 8.06
N GLU A 20 -9.02 -6.94 8.61
CA GLU A 20 -10.28 -7.37 9.24
C GLU A 20 -10.70 -6.42 10.39
N ASP A 21 -9.73 -5.92 11.16
CA ASP A 21 -9.98 -4.94 12.23
C ASP A 21 -10.17 -3.50 11.74
N GLY A 22 -10.06 -3.26 10.43
CA GLY A 22 -10.18 -1.95 9.80
C GLY A 22 -9.08 -0.96 10.17
N LYS A 23 -8.01 -1.37 10.87
CA LYS A 23 -6.94 -0.46 11.33
C LYS A 23 -5.81 -0.29 10.32
N ARG A 24 -5.79 -1.10 9.26
CA ARG A 24 -4.75 -1.09 8.23
C ARG A 24 -5.41 -1.10 6.86
N ALA A 25 -4.78 -0.44 5.93
CA ALA A 25 -5.18 -0.43 4.54
C ALA A 25 -3.96 -0.65 3.65
N ALA A 26 -4.19 -1.19 2.47
CA ALA A 26 -3.17 -1.30 1.43
C ALA A 26 -3.78 -0.89 0.10
N ASP A 27 -3.26 0.18 -0.50
CA ASP A 27 -3.57 0.53 -1.89
C ASP A 27 -2.66 -0.26 -2.82
N VAL A 28 -3.25 -1.00 -3.75
CA VAL A 28 -2.49 -1.71 -4.79
C VAL A 28 -2.38 -0.78 -6.00
N LEU A 29 -1.17 -0.26 -6.21
CA LEU A 29 -0.88 0.72 -7.26
C LEU A 29 -0.25 0.02 -8.46
N GLU A 30 -0.88 0.16 -9.63
CA GLU A 30 -0.39 -0.36 -10.90
C GLU A 30 0.18 0.79 -11.73
N PHE A 31 1.45 0.66 -12.12
CA PHE A 31 2.17 1.64 -12.92
C PHE A 31 2.10 1.26 -14.41
N ARG A 32 2.20 2.26 -15.30
CA ARG A 32 2.14 2.03 -16.76
C ARG A 32 3.18 1.05 -17.31
N ASN A 33 4.30 0.86 -16.60
CA ASN A 33 5.33 -0.11 -16.96
C ASN A 33 4.96 -1.56 -16.58
N GLY A 34 3.76 -1.79 -16.03
CA GLY A 34 3.28 -3.09 -15.57
C GLY A 34 3.75 -3.45 -14.16
N GLU A 35 4.60 -2.64 -13.53
CA GLU A 35 5.00 -2.86 -12.15
C GLU A 35 3.85 -2.53 -11.20
N THR A 36 3.74 -3.34 -10.17
CA THR A 36 2.77 -3.11 -9.10
C THR A 36 3.49 -2.81 -7.80
N TYR A 37 2.95 -1.90 -7.01
CA TYR A 37 3.45 -1.55 -5.69
C TYR A 37 2.31 -1.48 -4.68
N LEU A 38 2.64 -1.52 -3.39
CA LEU A 38 1.71 -1.33 -2.29
C LEU A 38 2.00 0.00 -1.58
N ASP A 39 0.96 0.78 -1.38
CA ASP A 39 0.91 1.84 -0.37
C ASP A 39 0.27 1.26 0.90
N GLU A 40 1.10 0.76 1.81
CA GLU A 40 0.66 0.28 3.13
C GLU A 40 0.38 1.45 4.06
N GLN A 41 -0.83 1.50 4.61
CA GLN A 41 -1.30 2.59 5.46
C GLN A 41 -1.83 2.06 6.80
N GLU A 42 -1.58 2.81 7.86
CA GLU A 42 -2.06 2.51 9.22
C GLU A 42 -2.94 3.63 9.73
N TRP A 43 -4.02 3.25 10.43
CA TRP A 43 -4.89 4.19 11.10
C TRP A 43 -4.17 4.82 12.29
N VAL A 44 -4.22 6.15 12.38
CA VAL A 44 -3.55 6.91 13.44
C VAL A 44 -4.55 7.58 14.37
N GLU A 45 -5.47 8.39 13.83
CA GLU A 45 -6.45 9.12 14.63
C GLU A 45 -7.67 9.51 13.77
N GLY A 46 -8.84 9.55 14.41
CA GLY A 46 -10.09 9.95 13.77
C GLY A 46 -10.41 9.06 12.57
N THR A 47 -10.43 9.63 11.37
CA THR A 47 -10.64 8.92 10.10
C THR A 47 -9.38 8.87 9.23
N THR A 48 -8.21 9.19 9.80
CA THR A 48 -6.97 9.37 9.03
C THR A 48 -6.14 8.10 8.98
N PHE A 49 -5.76 7.71 7.77
CA PHE A 49 -4.71 6.74 7.49
C PHE A 49 -3.43 7.46 7.07
N LYS A 50 -2.28 6.93 7.47
CA LYS A 50 -0.97 7.41 7.01
C LYS A 50 -0.17 6.28 6.42
N ASN A 51 0.57 6.57 5.35
CA ASN A 51 1.54 5.63 4.80
C ASN A 51 2.54 5.22 5.91
N ARG A 52 2.62 3.92 6.14
CA ARG A 52 3.44 3.28 7.16
C ARG A 52 4.93 3.49 6.93
N HIS A 53 5.33 3.68 5.68
CA HIS A 53 6.73 3.74 5.22
C HIS A 53 7.18 5.16 4.86
N PHE A 54 6.55 6.19 5.42
CA PHE A 54 6.91 7.60 5.24
C PHE A 54 6.99 8.05 3.77
N GLY A 55 5.99 7.66 2.97
CA GLY A 55 5.87 7.98 1.55
C GLY A 55 6.57 7.00 0.61
N ARG A 56 7.15 5.91 1.14
CA ARG A 56 7.70 4.82 0.32
C ARG A 56 6.62 3.79 0.01
N LEU A 57 6.74 3.18 -1.17
CA LEU A 57 5.92 2.05 -1.58
C LEU A 57 6.67 0.73 -1.39
N VAL A 58 5.94 -0.35 -1.17
CA VAL A 58 6.48 -1.72 -1.06
C VAL A 58 6.35 -2.40 -2.42
N GLY A 59 7.41 -3.07 -2.89
CA GLY A 59 7.46 -3.70 -4.22
C GLY A 59 8.85 -3.59 -4.86
N PRO A 60 8.96 -3.77 -6.20
CA PRO A 60 7.86 -4.07 -7.13
C PRO A 60 7.33 -5.50 -7.01
N PHE A 61 6.08 -5.69 -7.43
CA PHE A 61 5.41 -6.96 -7.66
C PHE A 61 5.13 -7.15 -9.16
N ALA A 62 5.07 -8.41 -9.59
CA ALA A 62 4.83 -8.76 -11.00
C ALA A 62 3.39 -8.49 -11.46
N SER A 63 2.43 -8.41 -10.54
CA SER A 63 1.03 -8.13 -10.85
C SER A 63 0.25 -7.65 -9.62
N PRO A 64 -0.94 -7.04 -9.79
CA PRO A 64 -1.86 -6.73 -8.69
C PRO A 64 -2.23 -7.94 -7.83
N ALA A 65 -2.41 -9.11 -8.45
CA ALA A 65 -2.75 -10.35 -7.75
C ALA A 65 -1.60 -10.86 -6.87
N ASP A 66 -0.34 -10.65 -7.29
CA ASP A 66 0.82 -11.05 -6.48
C ASP A 66 1.03 -10.09 -5.30
N ALA A 67 0.80 -8.79 -5.52
CA ALA A 67 0.80 -7.79 -4.45
C ALA A 67 -0.30 -8.08 -3.40
N GLU A 68 -1.50 -8.44 -3.85
CA GLU A 68 -2.60 -8.88 -2.98
C GLU A 68 -2.21 -10.10 -2.14
N LYS A 69 -1.74 -11.19 -2.78
CA LYS A 69 -1.31 -12.40 -2.07
C LYS A 69 -0.24 -12.11 -1.02
N PHE A 70 0.71 -11.23 -1.35
CA PHE A 70 1.73 -10.79 -0.41
C PHE A 70 1.11 -10.07 0.80
N ILE A 71 0.27 -9.07 0.58
CA ILE A 71 -0.22 -8.24 1.69
C ILE A 71 -1.21 -9.00 2.59
N VAL A 72 -2.11 -9.81 2.04
CA VAL A 72 -3.07 -10.58 2.85
C VAL A 72 -2.42 -11.69 3.68
N SER A 73 -1.21 -12.12 3.30
CA SER A 73 -0.41 -13.09 4.07
C SER A 73 0.57 -12.42 5.05
N THR A 74 0.69 -11.10 5.03
CA THR A 74 1.61 -10.36 5.89
C THR A 74 1.06 -10.28 7.32
N PRO A 75 1.82 -10.71 8.36
CA PRO A 75 1.35 -10.70 9.75
C PRO A 75 0.85 -9.32 10.22
N TRP A 76 1.58 -8.25 9.85
CA TRP A 76 1.16 -6.88 10.15
C TRP A 76 -0.25 -6.61 9.63
N PHE A 77 -0.54 -6.92 8.35
CA PHE A 77 -1.85 -6.63 7.75
C PHE A 77 -2.97 -7.46 8.38
N GLN A 78 -2.67 -8.70 8.79
CA GLN A 78 -3.60 -9.56 9.53
C GLN A 78 -3.85 -9.10 10.98
N GLY A 79 -3.11 -8.09 11.46
CA GLY A 79 -3.17 -7.67 12.86
C GLY A 79 -2.58 -8.69 13.83
N SER A 80 -1.92 -9.74 13.32
CA SER A 80 -1.12 -10.62 14.16
C SER A 80 0.16 -9.88 14.55
N ARG A 81 0.46 -9.87 15.86
CA ARG A 81 1.77 -9.40 16.33
C ARG A 81 2.83 -10.30 15.72
N ALA A 82 3.76 -9.70 14.97
CA ALA A 82 5.04 -10.33 14.64
C ALA A 82 5.85 -10.61 15.92
#